data_AF-A0A6N8ZQ93-F1
#
_entry.id   AF-A0A6N8ZQ93-F1
#
_cell.length_a   1.000
_cell.length_b   1.000
_cell.length_c   1.000
_cell.angle_alpha   90.00
_cell.angle_beta   90.00
_cell.angle_gamma   90.00
#
_symmetry.space_group_name_H-M   'P 1'
#
loop_
_entity.id
_entity.type
_entity.pdbx_description
1 polymer ?
#
loop_
_entity_poly.entity_id
_entity_poly.type
_entity_poly.pdbx_seq_one_letter_code
_entity_poly.pdbx_strand_id
1 'polypeptide(L)'
;MDAILVRWRDIPAQVIVKKGRARARARLSGRFQNAIDRAAMRAKKRTADAYISEWAREPIKPGADDAAADLQAAADQLAAEIETRYSDERLLALIRNHGLKED
;
A
#
# COMPACT_ATOMS: atom_id res chain seq x y z
N MET A 1 7.77 5.83 -16.49
CA MET A 1 8.07 5.86 -15.04
C MET A 1 7.55 4.55 -14.45
N ASP A 2 8.25 3.95 -13.50
CA ASP A 2 7.80 2.72 -12.84
C ASP A 2 7.23 3.04 -11.47
N ALA A 3 6.12 2.42 -11.09
CA ALA A 3 5.56 2.52 -9.75
C ALA A 3 5.41 1.13 -9.14
N ILE A 4 5.64 1.02 -7.84
CA ILE A 4 5.58 -0.22 -7.08
C ILE A 4 4.70 0.05 -5.87
N LEU A 5 3.58 -0.66 -5.78
CA LEU A 5 2.76 -0.71 -4.60
C LEU A 5 3.34 -1.73 -3.63
N VAL A 6 3.63 -1.29 -2.42
CA VAL A 6 3.99 -2.16 -1.33
C VAL A 6 2.76 -2.37 -0.45
N ARG A 7 2.39 -3.62 -0.28
CA ARG A 7 1.22 -4.04 0.50
C ARG A 7 1.59 -5.15 1.45
N TRP A 8 0.91 -5.17 2.59
CA TRP A 8 0.91 -6.33 3.48
C TRP A 8 -0.34 -7.13 3.17
N ARG A 9 -0.18 -8.35 2.65
CA ARG A 9 -1.28 -9.12 2.05
C ARG A 9 -2.06 -8.25 1.04
N ASP A 10 -3.33 -7.95 1.29
CA ASP A 10 -4.16 -7.09 0.44
C ASP A 10 -4.33 -5.65 0.93
N ILE A 11 -3.67 -5.26 2.02
CA ILE A 11 -3.72 -3.90 2.56
C ILE A 11 -2.52 -3.08 2.05
N PRO A 12 -2.73 -2.01 1.27
CA PRO A 12 -1.64 -1.17 0.77
C PRO A 12 -1.01 -0.35 1.89
N ALA A 13 0.30 -0.11 1.83
CA ALA A 13 1.05 0.59 2.89
C ALA A 13 1.88 1.76 2.37
N GLN A 14 2.53 1.59 1.21
CA GLN A 14 3.33 2.64 0.60
C GLN A 14 3.46 2.41 -0.91
N VAL A 15 3.69 3.49 -1.64
CA VAL A 15 4.03 3.46 -3.07
C VAL A 15 5.46 3.94 -3.26
N ILE A 16 6.15 3.30 -4.20
CA ILE A 16 7.52 3.63 -4.58
C ILE A 16 7.52 3.94 -6.07
N VAL A 17 7.90 5.16 -6.40
CA VAL A 17 8.00 5.62 -7.79
C VAL A 17 9.46 5.69 -8.19
N LYS A 18 9.78 5.26 -9.40
CA LYS A 18 11.13 5.22 -9.95
C LYS A 18 11.16 5.79 -11.37
N LYS A 19 12.14 6.64 -11.65
CA LYS A 19 12.45 7.16 -12.99
C LYS A 19 13.96 7.18 -13.17
N GLY A 20 14.47 6.25 -13.97
CA GLY A 20 15.92 6.06 -14.13
C GLY A 20 16.60 5.75 -12.80
N ARG A 21 17.58 6.58 -12.40
CA ARG A 21 18.32 6.43 -11.13
C ARG A 21 17.60 7.05 -9.92
N ALA A 22 16.60 7.90 -10.16
CA ALA A 22 15.89 8.61 -9.11
C ALA A 22 14.68 7.78 -8.63
N ARG A 23 14.39 7.86 -7.33
CA ARG A 23 13.27 7.17 -6.69
C ARG A 23 12.64 8.06 -5.62
N ALA A 24 11.32 8.00 -5.53
CA ALA A 24 10.54 8.61 -4.45
C ALA A 24 9.66 7.56 -3.78
N ARG A 25 9.23 7.85 -2.55
CA ARG A 25 8.39 6.95 -1.76
C ARG A 25 7.34 7.78 -1.05
N ALA A 26 6.08 7.38 -1.17
CA ALA A 26 4.99 7.96 -0.40
C ALA A 26 4.34 6.87 0.45
N ARG A 27 4.19 7.16 1.74
CA ARG A 27 3.50 6.28 2.69
C ARG A 27 2.03 6.66 2.69
N LEU A 28 1.16 5.67 2.74
CA LEU A 28 -0.27 5.90 2.94
C LEU A 28 -0.52 6.39 4.37
N SER A 29 -1.69 6.98 4.58
CA SER A 29 -2.14 7.50 5.86
C SER A 29 -2.18 6.44 6.96
N GLY A 30 -2.10 6.88 8.21
CA GLY A 30 -1.98 6.01 9.38
C GLY A 30 -3.11 4.98 9.53
N ARG A 31 -4.29 5.19 8.91
CA ARG A 31 -5.40 4.22 8.89
C ARG A 31 -5.01 2.90 8.22
N PHE A 32 -4.17 2.92 7.19
CA PHE A 32 -3.68 1.70 6.54
C PHE A 32 -2.73 0.93 7.45
N GLN A 33 -1.81 1.64 8.10
CA GLN A 33 -0.89 1.01 9.06
C GLN A 33 -1.64 0.39 10.25
N ASN A 34 -2.67 1.08 10.75
CA ASN A 34 -3.55 0.56 11.79
C ASN A 34 -4.31 -0.68 11.30
N ALA A 35 -4.81 -0.67 10.07
CA ALA A 35 -5.48 -1.83 9.47
C ALA A 35 -4.55 -3.04 9.36
N ILE A 36 -3.31 -2.84 8.92
CA ILE A 36 -2.29 -3.90 8.84
C ILE A 36 -2.03 -4.51 10.22
N ASP A 37 -1.82 -3.68 11.25
CA ASP A 37 -1.58 -4.15 12.61
C ASP A 37 -2.76 -4.98 13.14
N ARG A 38 -3.99 -4.47 13.01
CA ARG A 38 -5.21 -5.18 13.42
C ARG A 38 -5.41 -6.49 12.66
N ALA A 39 -5.11 -6.49 11.36
CA ALA A 39 -5.21 -7.69 10.52
C ALA A 39 -4.15 -8.74 10.89
N ALA A 40 -2.90 -8.33 11.15
CA ALA A 40 -1.82 -9.20 11.59
C ALA A 40 -2.11 -9.82 12.97
N MET A 41 -2.63 -9.01 13.89
CA MET A 41 -3.09 -9.47 15.21
C MET A 41 -4.19 -10.54 15.09
N ARG A 42 -5.17 -10.34 14.19
CA ARG A 42 -6.24 -11.31 13.91
C ARG A 42 -5.74 -12.58 13.22
N ALA A 43 -4.81 -12.44 12.28
CA ALA A 43 -4.18 -13.56 11.58
C ALA A 43 -3.31 -14.45 12.48
N LYS A 44 -3.15 -14.09 13.77
CA LYS A 44 -2.22 -14.70 14.73
C LYS A 44 -0.77 -14.75 14.22
N LYS A 45 -0.42 -13.92 13.24
CA LYS A 45 0.94 -13.74 12.73
C LYS A 45 1.72 -12.79 13.65
N ARG A 46 1.79 -13.17 14.93
CA ARG A 46 2.43 -12.38 16.01
C ARG A 46 3.95 -12.49 15.99
N THR A 47 4.51 -13.43 15.24
CA THR A 47 5.95 -13.51 15.02
C THR A 47 6.35 -12.50 13.95
N ALA A 48 7.42 -11.74 14.23
CA ALA A 48 7.95 -10.74 13.29
C ALA A 48 8.24 -11.35 11.91
N ASP A 49 8.69 -12.60 11.87
CA ASP A 49 8.95 -13.34 10.65
C ASP A 49 7.69 -13.58 9.81
N ALA A 50 6.59 -14.03 10.43
CA ALA A 50 5.33 -14.23 9.73
C ALA A 50 4.70 -12.90 9.28
N TYR A 51 4.94 -11.81 10.02
CA TYR A 51 4.52 -10.48 9.61
C TYR A 51 5.32 -9.97 8.41
N ILE A 52 6.65 -10.12 8.43
CA ILE A 52 7.56 -9.63 7.38
C ILE A 52 7.41 -10.45 6.09
N SER A 53 7.14 -11.75 6.19
CA SER A 53 7.04 -12.65 5.03
C SER A 53 5.82 -12.39 4.14
N GLU A 54 4.77 -11.71 4.65
CA GLU A 54 3.55 -11.43 3.88
C GLU A 54 3.59 -10.09 3.14
N TRP A 55 4.72 -9.38 3.21
CA TRP A 55 4.90 -8.14 2.46
C TRP A 55 5.13 -8.44 0.99
N ALA A 56 4.22 -7.95 0.16
CA ALA A 56 4.31 -8.05 -1.28
C ALA A 56 4.66 -6.69 -1.90
N ARG A 57 5.41 -6.74 -3.00
CA ARG A 57 5.71 -5.59 -3.85
C ARG A 57 5.15 -5.88 -5.22
N GLU A 58 4.18 -5.08 -5.63
CA GLU A 58 3.48 -5.27 -6.88
C GLU A 58 3.77 -4.08 -7.80
N PRO A 59 4.28 -4.32 -9.03
CA PRO A 59 4.43 -3.26 -10.00
C PRO A 59 3.05 -2.75 -10.40
N ILE A 60 2.83 -1.44 -10.26
CA ILE A 60 1.62 -0.78 -10.71
C ILE A 60 1.98 0.19 -11.83
N LYS A 61 1.05 0.38 -12.77
CA LYS A 61 1.21 1.43 -13.78
C LYS A 61 0.86 2.77 -13.11
N PRO A 62 1.77 3.76 -13.12
CA PRO A 62 1.37 5.11 -12.79
C PRO A 62 0.25 5.55 -13.74
N GLY A 63 -0.68 6.38 -13.26
CA GLY A 63 -1.70 6.99 -14.12
C GLY A 63 -1.04 7.73 -15.29
N ALA A 64 -1.77 7.85 -16.41
CA ALA A 64 -1.26 8.48 -17.64
C ALA A 64 -0.91 9.98 -17.46
N ASP A 65 -1.33 10.59 -16.35
CA ASP A 65 -0.93 11.93 -15.95
C ASP A 65 0.51 11.92 -15.40
N ASP A 66 1.49 11.87 -16.30
CA ASP A 66 2.88 12.29 -16.05
C ASP A 66 2.99 13.82 -15.74
N ALA A 67 1.89 14.48 -15.37
CA ALA A 67 1.81 15.89 -15.03
C ALA A 67 2.40 16.23 -13.64
N ALA A 68 2.80 15.22 -12.87
CA ALA A 68 3.48 15.44 -11.59
C ALA A 68 4.81 16.17 -11.80
N ALA A 69 4.97 17.32 -11.11
CA ALA A 69 6.14 18.18 -11.21
C ALA A 69 7.46 17.44 -10.90
N ASP A 70 7.40 16.43 -10.04
CA ASP A 70 8.53 15.61 -9.62
C ASP A 70 8.07 14.23 -9.12
N LEU A 71 9.06 13.36 -8.88
CA LEU A 71 8.82 11.99 -8.43
C LEU A 71 8.07 11.89 -7.11
N GLN A 72 8.28 12.85 -6.22
CA GLN A 72 7.64 12.85 -4.90
C GLN A 72 6.16 13.19 -5.07
N ALA A 73 5.84 14.25 -5.82
CA ALA A 73 4.46 14.58 -6.17
C ALA A 73 3.73 13.39 -6.84
N ALA A 74 4.39 12.66 -7.74
CA ALA A 74 3.80 11.49 -8.39
C ALA A 74 3.53 10.35 -7.39
N ALA A 75 4.43 10.13 -6.43
CA ALA A 75 4.24 9.15 -5.37
C ALA A 75 3.07 9.55 -4.45
N ASP A 76 2.98 10.81 -4.06
CA ASP A 76 1.92 11.31 -3.20
C ASP A 76 0.54 11.28 -3.89
N GLN A 77 0.48 11.59 -5.19
CA GLN A 77 -0.74 11.42 -6.00
C GLN A 77 -1.19 9.95 -6.06
N LEU A 78 -0.28 9.02 -6.35
CA LEU A 78 -0.60 7.59 -6.36
C LEU A 78 -1.03 7.09 -4.97
N ALA A 79 -0.39 7.57 -3.90
CA ALA A 79 -0.81 7.28 -2.55
C ALA A 79 -2.24 7.77 -2.33
N ALA A 80 -2.55 9.03 -2.65
CA ALA A 80 -3.87 9.62 -2.53
C ALA A 80 -4.94 8.88 -3.35
N GLU A 81 -4.65 8.48 -4.58
CA GLU A 81 -5.57 7.69 -5.41
C GLU A 81 -5.90 6.34 -4.76
N ILE A 82 -4.88 5.63 -4.26
CA ILE A 82 -5.09 4.37 -3.55
C ILE A 82 -5.89 4.62 -2.28
N GLU A 83 -5.56 5.66 -1.53
CA GLU A 83 -6.29 6.07 -0.34
C GLU A 83 -7.77 6.35 -0.58
N THR A 84 -8.11 6.95 -1.72
CA THR A 84 -9.49 7.19 -2.13
C THR A 84 -10.19 5.88 -2.58
N ARG A 85 -9.47 4.95 -3.20
CA ARG A 85 -10.00 3.63 -3.62
C ARG A 85 -10.27 2.67 -2.46
N TYR A 86 -9.69 2.93 -1.28
CA TYR A 86 -9.85 2.12 -0.08
C TYR A 86 -10.56 2.92 1.00
N SER A 87 -11.89 2.80 1.03
CA SER A 87 -12.72 3.33 2.11
C SER A 87 -12.46 2.62 3.43
N ASP A 88 -12.81 3.25 4.54
CA ASP A 88 -12.71 2.67 5.88
C ASP A 88 -13.49 1.36 6.00
N GLU A 89 -14.65 1.24 5.34
CA GLU A 89 -15.43 0.00 5.28
C GLU A 89 -14.66 -1.14 4.60
N ARG A 90 -13.96 -0.84 3.51
CA ARG A 90 -13.11 -1.80 2.81
C ARG A 90 -11.93 -2.22 3.68
N LEU A 91 -11.29 -1.27 4.37
CA LEU A 91 -10.22 -1.58 5.31
C LEU A 91 -10.74 -2.46 6.47
N LEU A 92 -11.92 -2.18 7.00
CA LEU A 92 -12.55 -3.01 8.03
C LEU A 92 -12.85 -4.43 7.54
N ALA A 93 -13.32 -4.59 6.30
CA ALA A 93 -13.51 -5.90 5.69
C ALA A 93 -12.18 -6.67 5.59
N LEU A 94 -11.11 -6.03 5.10
CA LEU A 94 -9.77 -6.62 5.06
C LEU A 94 -9.30 -7.02 6.46
N ILE A 95 -9.46 -6.16 7.47
CA ILE A 95 -9.09 -6.47 8.87
C ILE A 95 -9.85 -7.70 9.37
N ARG A 96 -11.17 -7.77 9.12
CA ARG A 96 -12.00 -8.92 9.52
C ARG A 96 -11.53 -10.19 8.84
N ASN A 97 -11.14 -10.12 7.57
CA ASN A 97 -10.61 -11.23 6.79
C ASN A 97 -9.07 -11.39 6.89
N HIS A 98 -8.49 -11.01 8.02
CA HIS A 98 -7.07 -11.26 8.35
C HIS A 98 -6.08 -10.59 7.37
N GLY A 99 -6.50 -9.55 6.65
CA GLY A 99 -5.71 -8.84 5.65
C GLY A 99 -5.87 -9.37 4.23
N LEU A 100 -6.81 -10.27 3.98
CA LEU A 100 -7.11 -10.83 2.66
C LEU A 100 -8.39 -10.20 2.07
N LYS A 101 -8.43 -10.01 0.75
CA LYS A 101 -9.70 -9.71 0.06
C LYS A 101 -10.54 -10.98 -0.01
N GLU A 102 -11.84 -10.86 0.26
CA GLU A 102 -12.79 -11.91 -0.13
C GLU A 102 -12.94 -11.81 -1.65
N ASP A 103 -12.64 -12.91 -2.36
CA ASP A 103 -12.85 -13.08 -3.81
C ASP A 103 -14.28 -13.57 -4.07
#